data_AF-A0A6P0ICS9-F1
#
_entry.id   AF-A0A6P0ICS9-F1
#
_cell.length_a   1.000
_cell.length_b   1.000
_cell.length_c   1.000
_cell.angle_alpha   90.00
_cell.angle_beta   90.00
_cell.angle_gamma   90.00
#
_symmetry.space_group_name_H-M   'P 1'
#
loop_
_entity.id
_entity.type
_entity.pdbx_description
1 polymer ?
#
loop_
_entity_poly.entity_id
_entity_poly.type
_entity_poly.pdbx_seq_one_letter_code
_entity_poly.pdbx_strand_id
1 'polypeptide(L)'
;ASIDALPEVVAAVGNHLPVLIDGGIRRGTDVLKALALGASAVLVGRPVLWGLAVAGVAGVRHVLQLLRDELDIAMALSGCTKVKDIDLSLVKIKH
;
A
#
# COMPACT_ATOMS: atom_id res chain seq x y z
N ALA A 1 6.80 5.66 11.64
CA ALA A 1 5.38 5.63 11.24
C ALA A 1 4.85 4.20 11.29
N SER A 2 3.56 3.95 11.06
CA SER A 2 2.95 2.59 11.13
C SER A 2 3.69 1.55 10.27
N ILE A 3 4.24 1.98 9.14
CA ILE A 3 5.06 1.13 8.24
C ILE A 3 6.30 0.52 8.92
N ASP A 4 6.87 1.18 9.92
CA ASP A 4 8.08 0.70 10.60
C ASP A 4 7.77 -0.47 11.54
N ALA A 5 6.53 -0.56 12.05
CA ALA A 5 6.08 -1.66 12.90
C ALA A 5 5.63 -2.89 12.09
N LEU A 6 5.37 -2.73 10.79
CA LEU A 6 4.80 -3.78 9.94
C LEU A 6 5.65 -5.07 9.89
N PRO A 7 6.98 -5.02 9.70
CA PRO A 7 7.78 -6.24 9.56
C PRO A 7 7.75 -7.12 10.81
N GLU A 8 7.74 -6.51 12.00
CA GLU A 8 7.67 -7.23 13.28
C GLU A 8 6.33 -7.96 13.42
N VAL A 9 5.22 -7.29 13.07
CA VAL A 9 3.88 -7.89 13.10
C VAL A 9 3.75 -9.02 12.09
N VAL A 10 4.22 -8.83 10.85
CA VAL A 10 4.22 -9.88 9.82
C VAL A 10 5.03 -11.09 10.26
N ALA A 11 6.21 -10.88 10.85
CA ALA A 11 7.04 -11.97 11.35
C ALA A 11 6.34 -12.75 12.49
N ALA A 12 5.65 -12.05 13.39
CA ALA A 12 4.91 -12.68 14.48
C ALA A 12 3.67 -13.46 14.02
N VAL A 13 2.96 -12.98 12.98
CA VAL A 13 1.76 -13.62 12.43
C VAL A 13 2.10 -14.77 11.47
N GLY A 14 3.20 -14.67 10.74
CA GLY A 14 3.57 -15.63 9.69
C GLY A 14 2.47 -15.74 8.62
N ASN A 15 2.21 -16.97 8.16
CA ASN A 15 1.20 -17.25 7.12
C ASN A 15 -0.18 -17.63 7.69
N HIS A 16 -0.42 -17.40 8.99
CA HIS A 16 -1.64 -17.86 9.64
C HIS A 16 -2.85 -16.97 9.33
N LEU A 17 -2.65 -15.66 9.17
CA LEU A 17 -3.70 -14.67 8.93
C LEU A 17 -3.19 -13.53 8.03
N PRO A 18 -4.07 -12.91 7.21
CA PRO A 18 -3.69 -11.73 6.44
C PRO A 18 -3.42 -10.54 7.37
N VAL A 19 -2.30 -9.85 7.14
CA VAL A 19 -1.94 -8.61 7.85
C VAL A 19 -2.28 -7.42 6.96
N LEU A 20 -3.09 -6.50 7.48
CA LEU A 20 -3.45 -5.27 6.79
C LEU A 20 -2.82 -4.07 7.50
N ILE A 21 -2.54 -3.00 6.75
CA ILE A 21 -1.93 -1.78 7.30
C ILE A 21 -2.63 -0.51 6.82
N ASP A 22 -2.72 0.48 7.68
CA ASP A 22 -3.09 1.85 7.34
C ASP A 22 -2.08 2.87 7.90
N GLY A 23 -2.43 4.16 7.80
CA GLY A 23 -1.59 5.22 8.32
C GLY A 23 -0.51 5.65 7.32
N GLY A 24 -0.78 6.75 6.62
CA GLY A 24 0.23 7.38 5.75
C GLY A 24 0.26 6.92 4.29
N ILE A 25 -0.60 6.00 3.85
CA ILE A 25 -0.72 5.60 2.44
C ILE A 25 -1.24 6.77 1.58
N ARG A 26 -0.38 7.38 0.77
CA ARG A 26 -0.72 8.55 -0.06
C ARG A 26 -0.31 8.41 -1.52
N ARG A 27 0.58 7.47 -1.83
CA ARG A 27 1.07 7.17 -3.18
C ARG A 27 1.02 5.67 -3.47
N GLY A 28 1.02 5.32 -4.76
CA GLY A 28 1.14 3.92 -5.20
C GLY A 28 2.41 3.22 -4.69
N THR A 29 3.52 3.96 -4.56
CA THR A 29 4.77 3.42 -3.99
C THR A 29 4.70 3.16 -2.48
N ASP A 30 3.79 3.81 -1.74
CA ASP A 30 3.54 3.46 -0.34
C ASP A 30 2.83 2.10 -0.25
N VAL A 31 1.88 1.85 -1.17
CA VAL A 31 1.21 0.54 -1.31
C VAL A 31 2.22 -0.54 -1.67
N LEU A 32 3.05 -0.31 -2.69
CA LEU A 32 4.10 -1.24 -3.11
C LEU A 32 5.02 -1.62 -1.94
N LYS A 33 5.50 -0.64 -1.17
CA LYS A 33 6.37 -0.89 -0.01
C LYS A 33 5.67 -1.69 1.08
N ALA A 34 4.41 -1.37 1.39
CA ALA A 34 3.64 -2.12 2.39
C ALA A 34 3.47 -3.59 1.98
N LEU A 35 3.15 -3.85 0.70
CA LEU A 35 3.04 -5.20 0.16
C LEU A 35 4.40 -5.92 0.18
N ALA A 36 5.48 -5.25 -0.21
CA ALA A 36 6.85 -5.81 -0.16
C ALA A 36 7.29 -6.17 1.28
N LEU A 37 6.83 -5.42 2.28
CA LEU A 37 7.07 -5.69 3.70
C LEU A 37 6.11 -6.76 4.27
N GLY A 38 5.26 -7.38 3.46
CA GLY A 38 4.44 -8.53 3.81
C GLY A 38 3.00 -8.21 4.21
N ALA A 39 2.51 -6.98 4.03
CA ALA A 39 1.08 -6.72 4.15
C ALA A 39 0.31 -7.42 3.01
N SER A 40 -0.88 -7.94 3.32
CA SER A 40 -1.81 -8.50 2.33
C SER A 40 -2.60 -7.41 1.60
N ALA A 41 -2.88 -6.29 2.27
CA ALA A 41 -3.56 -5.14 1.71
C ALA A 41 -3.30 -3.88 2.54
N VAL A 42 -3.62 -2.71 1.97
CA VAL A 42 -3.57 -1.43 2.66
C VAL A 42 -4.96 -0.81 2.80
N LEU A 43 -5.17 0.00 3.84
CA LEU A 43 -6.38 0.80 4.01
C LEU A 43 -6.09 2.30 3.85
N VAL A 44 -7.08 3.03 3.34
CA VAL A 44 -6.98 4.45 3.01
C VAL A 44 -8.02 5.24 3.78
N GLY A 45 -7.57 6.02 4.77
CA GLY A 45 -8.45 6.87 5.59
C GLY A 45 -8.67 8.25 4.99
N ARG A 46 -7.90 9.24 5.47
CA ARG A 46 -8.04 10.67 5.10
C ARG A 46 -8.19 10.96 3.60
N PRO A 47 -7.44 10.34 2.67
CA PRO A 47 -7.61 10.61 1.24
C PRO A 47 -9.03 10.37 0.72
N VAL A 48 -9.74 9.36 1.24
CA VAL A 48 -11.14 9.11 0.87
C VAL A 48 -12.02 10.28 1.28
N LEU A 49 -11.83 10.82 2.49
CA LEU A 49 -12.57 11.98 2.99
C LEU A 49 -12.24 13.26 2.21
N TRP A 50 -10.99 13.43 1.77
CA TRP A 50 -10.59 14.55 0.93
C TRP A 50 -11.28 14.51 -0.44
N GLY A 51 -11.28 13.35 -1.09
CA GLY A 51 -12.03 13.15 -2.34
C GLY A 51 -13.52 13.44 -2.17
N LEU A 52 -14.10 12.94 -1.08
CA LEU A 52 -15.50 13.19 -0.73
C LEU A 52 -15.80 14.69 -0.58
N ALA A 53 -14.94 15.43 0.12
CA ALA A 53 -15.13 16.86 0.35
C ALA A 53 -15.02 17.70 -0.94
N VAL A 54 -14.16 17.30 -1.89
CA VAL A 54 -13.93 18.05 -3.13
C VAL A 54 -15.02 17.79 -4.16
N ALA A 55 -15.41 16.54 -4.38
CA ALA A 55 -16.31 16.17 -5.47
C ALA A 55 -17.23 14.99 -5.15
N GLY A 56 -17.58 14.78 -3.88
CA GLY A 56 -18.47 13.71 -3.45
C GLY A 56 -17.97 12.33 -3.90
N VAL A 57 -18.90 11.51 -4.42
CA VAL A 57 -18.60 10.16 -4.91
C VAL A 57 -17.57 10.17 -6.05
N ALA A 58 -17.61 11.18 -6.93
CA ALA A 58 -16.66 11.30 -8.04
C ALA A 58 -15.24 11.53 -7.52
N GLY A 59 -15.08 12.36 -6.48
CA GLY A 59 -13.78 12.60 -5.85
C GLY A 59 -13.24 11.38 -5.10
N VAL A 60 -14.10 10.64 -4.39
CA VAL A 60 -13.70 9.35 -3.77
C VAL A 60 -13.19 8.37 -4.84
N ARG A 61 -13.94 8.21 -5.93
CA ARG A 61 -13.55 7.33 -7.05
C ARG A 61 -12.22 7.77 -7.66
N HIS A 62 -12.03 9.07 -7.84
CA HIS A 62 -10.79 9.61 -8.41
C HIS A 62 -9.58 9.32 -7.53
N VAL A 63 -9.69 9.48 -6.20
CA VAL A 63 -8.60 9.14 -5.26
C VAL A 63 -8.22 7.66 -5.33
N LEU A 64 -9.21 6.77 -5.32
CA LEU A 64 -8.95 5.32 -5.41
C LEU A 64 -8.34 4.93 -6.76
N GLN A 65 -8.81 5.54 -7.86
CA GLN A 65 -8.24 5.32 -9.19
C GLN A 65 -6.79 5.80 -9.26
N LEU A 66 -6.48 7.00 -8.73
CA LEU A 66 -5.13 7.53 -8.74
C LEU A 66 -4.15 6.63 -7.97
N LEU A 67 -4.53 6.14 -6.78
CA LEU A 67 -3.70 5.21 -6.03
C LEU A 67 -3.46 3.89 -6.77
N ARG A 68 -4.47 3.40 -7.49
CA ARG A 68 -4.35 2.20 -8.34
C ARG A 68 -3.41 2.44 -9.51
N ASP A 69 -3.60 3.53 -10.25
CA ASP A 69 -2.79 3.86 -11.42
C ASP A 69 -1.31 4.06 -11.02
N GLU A 70 -1.06 4.74 -9.88
CA GLU A 70 0.29 4.89 -9.35
C GLU A 70 0.90 3.56 -8.90
N LEU A 71 0.10 2.64 -8.34
CA LEU A 71 0.58 1.30 -7.98
C LEU A 71 0.93 0.49 -9.24
N ASP A 72 0.09 0.54 -10.28
CA ASP A 72 0.32 -0.13 -11.56
C ASP A 72 1.64 0.38 -12.20
N ILE A 73 1.88 1.70 -12.16
CA ILE A 73 3.14 2.31 -12.60
C ILE A 73 4.32 1.83 -11.75
N ALA A 74 4.18 1.83 -10.41
CA ALA A 74 5.24 1.42 -9.51
C ALA A 74 5.63 -0.05 -9.73
N MET A 75 4.64 -0.94 -9.90
CA MET A 75 4.84 -2.36 -10.22
C MET A 75 5.54 -2.55 -11.57
N ALA A 76 5.09 -1.84 -12.61
CA ALA A 76 5.72 -1.91 -13.92
C ALA A 76 7.19 -1.48 -13.89
N LEU A 77 7.51 -0.41 -13.17
CA LEU A 77 8.87 0.10 -13.02
C LEU A 77 9.75 -0.77 -12.10
N SER A 78 9.15 -1.56 -11.20
CA SER A 78 9.86 -2.50 -10.34
C SER A 78 9.96 -3.92 -10.92
N GLY A 79 9.45 -4.15 -12.13
CA GLY A 79 9.47 -5.47 -12.77
C GLY A 79 8.44 -6.47 -12.24
N CYS A 80 7.43 -6.01 -11.51
CA CYS A 80 6.35 -6.85 -10.98
C CYS A 80 5.17 -6.85 -11.94
N THR A 81 4.80 -8.01 -12.50
CA THR A 81 3.64 -8.11 -13.40
C THR A 81 2.34 -8.43 -12.66
N LYS A 82 2.47 -8.99 -11.45
CA LYS A 82 1.37 -9.40 -10.57
C LYS A 82 1.73 -9.01 -9.15
N VAL A 83 0.72 -8.80 -8.31
CA VAL A 83 0.91 -8.46 -6.87
C VAL A 83 1.78 -9.48 -6.15
N LYS A 84 1.66 -10.77 -6.52
CA LYS A 84 2.48 -11.86 -5.96
C LYS A 84 3.97 -11.80 -6.30
N ASP A 85 4.35 -10.97 -7.27
CA ASP A 85 5.75 -10.75 -7.66
C ASP A 85 6.41 -9.67 -6.77
N ILE A 86 5.64 -9.05 -5.86
CA ILE A 86 6.14 -8.03 -4.93
C ILE A 86 6.67 -8.76 -3.68
N ASP A 87 7.96 -8.61 -3.41
CA ASP A 87 8.62 -9.20 -2.24
C ASP A 87 9.63 -8.25 -1.59
N LEU A 88 10.24 -8.71 -0.50
CA LEU A 88 11.15 -7.93 0.34
C LEU A 88 12.38 -7.42 -0.41
N SER A 89 12.78 -8.03 -1.55
CA SER A 89 13.94 -7.60 -2.34
C SER A 89 13.77 -6.22 -2.97
N LEU A 90 12.53 -5.73 -3.11
CA LEU A 90 12.21 -4.43 -3.69
C LEU A 90 12.48 -3.24 -2.76
N VAL A 91 12.70 -3.50 -1.46
CA VAL A 91 12.83 -2.46 -0.45
C VAL A 91 14.08 -2.66 0.40
N LYS A 92 14.74 -1.57 0.77
CA LYS A 92 15.83 -1.56 1.73
C LYS A 92 15.41 -0.78 2.97
N ILE A 93 15.32 -1.46 4.10
CA ILE A 93 15.03 -0.83 5.39
C ILE A 93 16.33 -0.18 5.86
N LYS A 94 16.30 1.13 6.15
CA LYS A 94 17.41 1.80 6.82
C LYS A 94 17.28 1.48 8.31
N HIS A 95 18.32 0.86 8.87
CA HIS A 95 18.52 0.76 10.31
C HIS A 95 18.90 2.13 10.89
#